data_AF-D3YCH0-F1
#
_entry.id   AF-D3YCH0-F1
#
_cell.length_a   1.000
_cell.length_b   1.000
_cell.length_c   1.000
_cell.angle_alpha   90.00
_cell.angle_beta   90.00
_cell.angle_gamma   90.00
#
_symmetry.space_group_name_H-M   'P 1'
#
loop_
_entity.id
_entity.type
_entity.pdbx_description
1 polymer ?
#
loop_
_entity_poly.entity_id
_entity_poly.type
_entity_poly.pdbx_seq_one_letter_code
_entity_poly.pdbx_strand_id
1 'polypeptide(L)'
;VDLREESHGLLNGNHVSRYGKQNWDNIGRGREEIILEEEAMLHGTVGTQVDFGGRPGGRSNTLDITSAQTEAELCASRGIGYFRLTVLDHCFSDPESIDEFIAFVRNLPADTWIHFHCEAGNGRT
;
A
#
# COMPACT_ATOMS: atom_id res chain seq x y z
N VAL A 1 -6.24 7.23 -4.28
CA VAL A 1 -4.95 7.14 -4.97
C VAL A 1 -3.92 6.84 -3.91
N ASP A 2 -3.46 5.61 -3.95
CA ASP A 2 -2.47 5.07 -3.04
C ASP A 2 -1.09 5.26 -3.68
N LEU A 3 -0.19 5.94 -2.97
CA LEU A 3 1.14 6.33 -3.48
C LEU A 3 2.27 5.46 -2.91
N ARG A 4 1.95 4.31 -2.29
CA ARG A 4 2.92 3.58 -1.48
C ARG A 4 3.63 2.51 -2.29
N GLU A 5 4.95 2.46 -2.25
CA GLU A 5 5.71 1.34 -2.84
C GLU A 5 5.80 0.16 -1.86
N GLU A 6 5.84 0.46 -0.57
CA GLU A 6 5.91 -0.55 0.49
C GLU A 6 4.68 -1.47 0.45
N SER A 7 4.92 -2.77 0.63
CA SER A 7 3.85 -3.75 0.67
C SER A 7 2.99 -3.53 1.92
N HIS A 8 1.69 -3.35 1.73
CA HIS A 8 0.76 -3.02 2.80
C HIS A 8 -0.66 -3.53 2.54
N GLY A 9 -1.48 -3.54 3.58
CA GLY A 9 -2.87 -3.95 3.49
C GLY A 9 -3.53 -3.99 4.86
N LEU A 10 -4.50 -4.88 5.01
CA LEU A 10 -5.24 -5.05 6.23
C LEU A 10 -5.19 -6.49 6.73
N LEU A 11 -4.88 -6.67 8.01
CA LEU A 11 -4.97 -7.95 8.71
C LEU A 11 -5.95 -7.82 9.88
N ASN A 12 -7.02 -8.60 9.88
CA ASN A 12 -8.17 -8.46 10.79
C ASN A 12 -8.73 -7.01 10.82
N GLY A 13 -8.69 -6.31 9.68
CA GLY A 13 -9.11 -4.91 9.58
C GLY A 13 -8.12 -3.88 10.15
N ASN A 14 -6.98 -4.31 10.70
CA ASN A 14 -5.91 -3.40 11.11
C ASN A 14 -5.02 -3.10 9.91
N HIS A 15 -4.70 -1.83 9.70
CA HIS A 15 -3.76 -1.43 8.65
C HIS A 15 -2.32 -1.81 9.02
N VAL A 16 -1.60 -2.40 8.08
CA VAL A 16 -0.26 -2.95 8.28
C VAL A 16 0.61 -2.68 7.06
N SER A 17 1.91 -2.52 7.27
CA SER A 17 2.91 -2.45 6.21
C SER A 17 4.12 -3.30 6.57
N ARG A 18 4.73 -3.91 5.56
CA ARG A 18 6.00 -4.60 5.71
C ARG A 18 7.13 -3.56 5.72
N TYR A 19 7.57 -3.21 6.92
CA TYR A 19 8.53 -2.13 7.11
C TYR A 19 9.98 -2.61 7.07
N GLY A 20 10.70 -2.23 6.01
CA GLY A 20 12.15 -2.36 5.89
C GLY A 20 12.91 -1.13 6.39
N LYS A 21 14.24 -1.16 6.33
CA LYS A 21 15.07 0.04 6.61
C LYS A 21 14.64 1.16 5.65
N GLN A 22 14.36 2.35 6.18
CA GLN A 22 13.90 3.53 5.42
C GLN A 22 12.56 3.34 4.67
N ASN A 23 11.77 2.30 4.99
CA ASN A 23 10.56 1.95 4.25
C ASN A 23 10.82 1.53 2.78
N TRP A 24 12.01 1.01 2.50
CA TRP A 24 12.51 0.70 1.15
C TRP A 24 12.58 -0.81 0.86
N ASP A 25 11.67 -1.61 1.42
CA ASP A 25 11.70 -3.08 1.23
C ASP A 25 11.52 -3.49 -0.25
N ASN A 26 10.92 -2.61 -1.05
CA ASN A 26 10.62 -2.82 -2.46
C ASN A 26 11.48 -1.98 -3.43
N ILE A 27 12.55 -1.33 -2.96
CA ILE A 27 13.37 -0.45 -3.81
C ILE A 27 13.90 -1.17 -5.05
N GLY A 28 13.62 -0.60 -6.22
CA GLY A 28 14.09 -1.10 -7.51
C GLY A 28 13.34 -2.33 -8.05
N ARG A 29 12.22 -2.70 -7.42
CA ARG A 29 11.35 -3.78 -7.89
C ARG A 29 10.30 -3.28 -8.88
N GLY A 30 9.78 -4.19 -9.71
CA GLY A 30 8.73 -3.84 -10.67
C GLY A 30 7.38 -3.61 -9.99
N ARG A 31 6.58 -2.66 -10.50
CA ARG A 31 5.22 -2.38 -9.99
C ARG A 31 4.34 -3.65 -9.91
N GLU A 32 4.26 -4.42 -10.99
CA GLU A 32 3.42 -5.63 -11.04
C GLU A 32 3.92 -6.69 -10.05
N GLU A 33 5.23 -6.82 -9.90
CA GLU A 33 5.87 -7.72 -8.93
C GLU A 33 5.49 -7.34 -7.50
N ILE A 34 5.58 -6.04 -7.16
CA ILE A 34 5.20 -5.52 -5.85
C ILE A 34 3.74 -5.83 -5.53
N ILE A 35 2.82 -5.56 -6.47
CA ILE A 35 1.37 -5.77 -6.26
C ILE A 35 1.06 -7.26 -6.08
N LEU A 36 1.61 -8.13 -6.93
CA LEU A 36 1.38 -9.58 -6.86
C LEU A 36 1.92 -10.18 -5.56
N GLU A 37 3.10 -9.75 -5.12
CA GLU A 37 3.67 -10.23 -3.87
C GLU A 37 3.01 -9.62 -2.63
N GLU A 38 2.57 -8.37 -2.67
CA GLU A 38 1.77 -7.74 -1.61
C GLU A 38 0.49 -8.55 -1.35
N GLU A 39 -0.24 -8.87 -2.42
CA GLU A 39 -1.46 -9.69 -2.34
C GLU A 39 -1.18 -11.09 -1.80
N ALA A 40 -0.17 -11.78 -2.34
CA ALA A 40 0.20 -13.13 -1.90
C ALA A 40 0.68 -13.14 -0.44
N MET A 41 1.43 -12.12 -0.01
CA MET A 41 1.90 -11.96 1.36
C MET A 41 0.73 -11.80 2.32
N LEU A 42 -0.20 -10.89 2.02
CA LEU A 42 -1.37 -10.62 2.89
C LEU A 42 -2.25 -11.86 3.03
N HIS A 43 -2.71 -12.42 1.91
CA HIS A 43 -3.61 -13.58 1.93
C HIS A 43 -2.94 -14.83 2.49
N GLY A 44 -1.63 -14.98 2.30
CA GLY A 44 -0.83 -16.05 2.88
C GLY A 44 -0.74 -16.01 4.41
N THR A 45 -1.08 -14.88 5.06
CA THR A 45 -1.08 -14.80 6.53
C THR A 45 -2.34 -15.39 7.18
N VAL A 46 -3.43 -15.61 6.43
CA VAL A 46 -4.69 -16.12 7.01
C VAL A 46 -4.48 -17.52 7.61
N GLY A 47 -4.89 -17.70 8.85
CA GLY A 47 -4.67 -18.94 9.61
C GLY A 47 -3.28 -19.06 10.23
N THR A 48 -2.47 -18.00 10.15
CA THR A 48 -1.16 -17.91 10.80
C THR A 48 -1.18 -16.89 11.95
N GLN A 49 -0.12 -16.91 12.75
CA GLN A 49 0.10 -15.97 13.84
C GLN A 49 1.18 -14.96 13.42
N VAL A 50 0.89 -13.66 13.49
CA VAL A 50 1.77 -12.58 13.03
C VAL A 50 2.10 -11.63 14.18
N ASP A 51 3.37 -11.23 14.27
CA ASP A 51 3.84 -10.20 15.19
C ASP A 51 3.69 -8.81 14.58
N PHE A 52 2.94 -7.95 15.26
CA PHE A 52 2.79 -6.53 14.95
C PHE A 52 3.66 -5.68 15.86
N GLY A 53 4.47 -4.80 15.30
CA GLY A 53 5.24 -3.81 16.06
C GLY A 53 5.17 -2.44 15.39
N GLY A 54 5.01 -1.38 16.17
CA GLY A 54 4.91 -0.01 15.62
C GLY A 54 6.24 0.59 15.18
N ARG A 55 7.35 0.25 15.86
CA ARG A 55 8.71 0.70 15.49
C ARG A 55 9.72 -0.41 15.80
N PRO A 56 10.84 -0.49 15.05
CA PRO A 56 11.97 -1.34 15.42
C PRO A 56 12.39 -1.08 16.88
N GLY A 57 12.40 -2.13 17.71
CA GLY A 57 12.72 -2.04 19.15
C GLY A 57 11.55 -1.66 20.06
N GLY A 58 10.33 -1.49 19.54
CA GLY A 58 9.11 -1.30 20.31
C GLY A 58 8.50 -2.61 20.82
N ARG A 59 7.43 -2.52 21.62
CA ARG A 59 6.63 -3.69 22.00
C ARG A 59 5.95 -4.26 20.76
N SER A 60 6.09 -5.58 20.56
CA SER A 60 5.28 -6.32 19.61
C SER A 60 4.05 -6.91 20.30
N ASN A 61 2.95 -6.99 19.57
CA ASN A 61 1.79 -7.78 19.93
C ASN A 61 1.62 -8.86 18.87
N THR A 62 1.33 -10.08 19.31
CA THR A 62 1.08 -11.17 18.39
C THR A 62 -0.43 -11.33 18.17
N LEU A 63 -0.84 -11.56 16.93
CA LEU A 63 -2.24 -11.70 16.54
C LEU A 63 -2.44 -12.96 15.70
N ASP A 64 -3.52 -13.69 15.96
CA ASP A 64 -3.99 -14.74 15.06
C ASP A 64 -4.78 -14.11 13.91
N ILE A 65 -4.33 -14.35 12.68
CA ILE A 65 -4.94 -13.74 11.50
C ILE A 65 -6.10 -14.59 11.01
N THR A 66 -7.29 -13.98 10.96
CA THR A 66 -8.54 -14.61 10.51
C THR A 66 -9.05 -14.03 9.20
N SER A 67 -8.59 -12.83 8.84
CA SER A 67 -8.91 -12.17 7.58
C SER A 67 -7.75 -11.29 7.12
N ALA A 68 -7.57 -11.22 5.81
CA ALA A 68 -6.62 -10.34 5.15
C ALA A 68 -7.32 -9.64 3.98
N GLN A 69 -6.94 -8.39 3.71
CA GLN A 69 -7.43 -7.63 2.55
C GLN A 69 -6.32 -6.75 1.98
N THR A 70 -6.26 -6.63 0.66
CA THR A 70 -5.53 -5.54 0.00
C THR A 70 -6.30 -4.22 0.17
N GLU A 71 -5.64 -3.08 -0.03
CA GLU A 71 -6.35 -1.80 -0.04
C GLU A 71 -7.35 -1.73 -1.21
N ALA A 72 -7.00 -2.32 -2.36
CA ALA A 72 -7.89 -2.41 -3.52
C ALA A 72 -9.19 -3.15 -3.21
N GLU A 73 -9.10 -4.31 -2.53
CA GLU A 73 -10.27 -5.08 -2.08
C GLU A 73 -11.13 -4.30 -1.09
N LEU A 74 -10.50 -3.58 -0.14
CA LEU A 74 -11.23 -2.73 0.79
C LEU A 74 -11.97 -1.61 0.05
N CYS A 75 -11.30 -0.88 -0.84
CA CYS A 75 -11.92 0.18 -1.64
C CYS A 75 -13.10 -0.36 -2.46
N ALA A 76 -12.90 -1.50 -3.15
CA ALA A 76 -13.94 -2.16 -3.91
C ALA A 76 -15.16 -2.53 -3.03
N SER A 77 -14.94 -3.07 -1.83
CA SER A 77 -16.01 -3.40 -0.88
C SER A 77 -16.83 -2.19 -0.41
N ARG A 78 -16.29 -0.98 -0.57
CA ARG A 78 -16.91 0.30 -0.20
C ARG A 78 -17.44 1.09 -1.41
N GLY A 79 -17.33 0.55 -2.62
CA GLY A 79 -17.71 1.26 -3.85
C GLY A 79 -16.80 2.45 -4.16
N ILE A 80 -15.55 2.41 -3.70
CA ILE A 80 -14.54 3.45 -3.93
C ILE A 80 -13.61 2.96 -5.05
N GLY A 81 -13.37 3.81 -6.06
CA GLY A 81 -12.37 3.54 -7.10
C GLY A 81 -10.96 3.50 -6.52
N TYR A 82 -10.13 2.57 -6.98
CA TYR A 82 -8.76 2.39 -6.52
C TYR A 82 -7.77 2.60 -7.66
N PHE A 83 -6.70 3.33 -7.37
CA PHE A 83 -5.57 3.54 -8.27
C PHE A 83 -4.31 3.61 -7.42
N ARG A 84 -3.32 2.79 -7.78
CA ARG A 84 -2.03 2.64 -7.08
C ARG A 84 -0.93 3.30 -7.91
N LEU A 85 0.07 3.88 -7.26
CA LEU A 85 1.38 4.22 -7.79
C LEU A 85 2.40 3.73 -6.77
N THR A 86 3.37 2.93 -7.18
CA THR A 86 4.39 2.37 -6.29
C THR A 86 5.54 3.36 -6.11
N VAL A 87 5.29 4.49 -5.44
CA VAL A 87 6.28 5.57 -5.25
C VAL A 87 7.11 5.32 -4.00
N LEU A 88 8.43 5.19 -4.19
CA LEU A 88 9.44 5.01 -3.15
C LEU A 88 9.37 6.11 -2.09
N ASP A 89 9.42 5.74 -0.81
CA ASP A 89 9.38 6.71 0.29
C ASP A 89 10.61 7.64 0.30
N HIS A 90 10.45 8.87 0.77
CA HIS A 90 11.52 9.89 0.87
C HIS A 90 12.21 10.30 -0.45
N CYS A 91 11.69 9.89 -1.60
CA CYS A 91 12.23 10.22 -2.92
C CYS A 91 11.23 11.02 -3.76
N PHE A 92 11.75 11.70 -4.79
CA PHE A 92 10.90 12.26 -5.83
C PHE A 92 10.36 11.11 -6.70
N SER A 93 9.10 11.21 -7.16
CA SER A 93 8.49 10.21 -8.03
C SER A 93 9.28 10.05 -9.32
N ASP A 94 9.43 8.80 -9.76
CA ASP A 94 10.02 8.48 -11.05
C ASP A 94 9.13 9.00 -12.20
N PRO A 95 9.73 9.30 -13.38
CA PRO A 95 8.99 9.79 -14.54
C PRO A 95 7.84 8.87 -14.96
N GLU A 96 8.02 7.56 -14.85
CA GLU A 96 7.02 6.57 -15.24
C GLU A 96 5.75 6.67 -14.37
N SER A 97 5.91 6.79 -13.04
CA SER A 97 4.80 7.02 -12.11
C SER A 97 4.08 8.35 -12.39
N ILE A 98 4.82 9.40 -12.76
CA ILE A 98 4.23 10.72 -13.10
C ILE A 98 3.41 10.61 -14.39
N ASP A 99 3.95 9.96 -15.43
CA ASP A 99 3.26 9.77 -16.69
C ASP A 99 2.00 8.89 -16.53
N GLU A 100 2.09 7.83 -15.72
CA GLU A 100 0.95 6.97 -15.38
C GLU A 100 -0.16 7.78 -14.68
N PHE A 101 0.20 8.64 -13.73
CA PHE A 101 -0.75 9.51 -13.05
C PHE A 101 -1.41 10.52 -14.00
N ILE A 102 -0.63 11.17 -14.87
CA ILE A 102 -1.17 12.11 -15.86
C ILE A 102 -2.16 11.39 -16.80
N ALA A 103 -1.82 10.19 -17.25
CA ALA A 103 -2.69 9.37 -18.08
C ALA A 103 -3.97 8.98 -17.35
N PHE A 104 -3.89 8.60 -16.08
CA PHE A 104 -5.04 8.31 -15.23
C PHE A 104 -5.98 9.52 -15.11
N VAL A 105 -5.46 10.69 -14.71
CA VAL A 105 -6.28 11.90 -14.50
C VAL A 105 -6.96 12.37 -15.77
N ARG A 106 -6.30 12.27 -16.93
CA ARG A 106 -6.88 12.66 -18.24
C ARG A 106 -8.12 11.86 -18.62
N ASN A 107 -8.30 10.67 -18.06
CA ASN A 107 -9.42 9.78 -18.35
C ASN A 107 -10.54 9.85 -17.29
N LEU A 108 -10.42 10.69 -16.27
CA LEU A 108 -11.43 10.80 -15.22
C LEU A 108 -12.61 11.71 -15.62
N PRO A 109 -13.84 11.38 -15.18
CA PRO A 109 -14.95 12.33 -15.19
C PRO A 109 -14.60 13.63 -14.48
N ALA A 110 -15.12 14.75 -14.97
CA ALA A 110 -14.80 16.09 -14.47
C ALA A 110 -15.19 16.32 -12.99
N ASP A 111 -16.14 15.55 -12.47
CA ASP A 111 -16.63 15.60 -11.09
C ASP A 111 -15.96 14.58 -10.15
N THR A 112 -14.89 13.90 -10.61
CA THR A 112 -14.18 12.91 -9.79
C THR A 112 -13.45 13.57 -8.63
N TRP A 113 -13.73 13.11 -7.41
CA TRP A 113 -12.91 13.42 -6.23
C TRP A 113 -11.71 12.48 -6.15
N ILE A 114 -10.50 13.05 -6.03
CA ILE A 114 -9.28 12.28 -5.84
C ILE A 114 -8.78 12.47 -4.41
N HIS A 115 -8.72 11.37 -3.65
CA HIS A 115 -8.08 11.33 -2.33
C HIS A 115 -6.71 10.68 -2.45
N PHE A 116 -5.66 11.43 -2.13
CA PHE A 116 -4.28 10.93 -2.07
C PHE A 116 -3.92 10.52 -0.65
N HIS A 117 -3.10 9.49 -0.52
CA HIS A 117 -2.45 9.16 0.73
C HIS A 117 -1.10 8.48 0.48
N CYS A 118 -0.28 8.47 1.53
CA CYS A 118 0.90 7.63 1.69
C CYS A 118 0.96 7.18 3.15
N GLU A 119 2.08 6.63 3.62
CA GLU A 119 2.21 6.22 5.04
C GLU A 119 1.88 7.35 6.03
N ALA A 120 2.36 8.57 5.77
CA ALA A 120 2.28 9.69 6.71
C ALA A 120 1.49 10.90 6.20
N GLY A 121 1.00 10.88 4.96
CA GLY A 121 0.30 12.02 4.35
C GLY A 121 1.16 13.27 4.23
N ASN A 122 2.45 13.13 3.86
CA ASN A 122 3.40 14.25 3.81
C ASN A 122 4.21 14.29 2.51
N GLY A 123 5.36 13.60 2.41
CA GLY A 123 6.26 13.81 1.26
C GLY A 123 5.68 13.38 -0.09
N ARG A 124 5.01 12.22 -0.13
CA ARG A 124 4.40 11.67 -1.35
C ARG A 124 3.01 12.25 -1.65
N THR A 125 2.21 12.54 -0.62
CA THR A 125 0.82 13.04 -0.71
C THR A 125 0.78 14.52 -1.05
#